data_AF-A0A353GVB4-F1
#
_entry.id   AF-A0A353GVB4-F1
#
_cell.length_a   1.000
_cell.length_b   1.000
_cell.length_c   1.000
_cell.angle_alpha   90.00
_cell.angle_beta   90.00
_cell.angle_gamma   90.00
#
_symmetry.space_group_name_H-M   'P 1'
#
loop_
_entity.id
_entity.type
_entity.pdbx_description
1 polymer ?
#
loop_
_entity_poly.entity_id
_entity_poly.type
_entity_poly.pdbx_seq_one_letter_code
_entity_poly.pdbx_strand_id
1 'polypeptide(L)'
;MKFDSSSEQFVASSSKLGVTSLGNGSTSKNFDVPSPGSGSSSLNHGASSIQSEAPTTNNGASSSIRELSVLIQRSARESLRIYFSKPDIPSRMARIILTLKERKKLSVAEMRQITGVSRNSIGRDMKVLKLLGWLEFHGSRKNGYFTLTASFPGAF
;
A
#
# COMPACT_ATOMS: atom_id res chain seq x y z
N MET A 1 23.36 -48.71 -6.18
CA MET A 1 24.11 -48.60 -4.91
C MET A 1 25.43 -47.91 -5.19
N LYS A 2 25.83 -47.01 -4.28
CA LYS A 2 27.11 -46.29 -4.15
C LYS A 2 27.47 -45.26 -5.23
N PHE A 3 27.39 -43.99 -4.83
CA PHE A 3 28.33 -42.96 -5.27
C PHE A 3 28.91 -42.30 -4.02
N ASP A 4 30.24 -42.29 -3.97
CA ASP A 4 31.09 -41.88 -2.86
C ASP A 4 31.07 -40.36 -2.61
N SER A 5 31.25 -40.02 -1.34
CA SER A 5 31.50 -38.67 -0.82
C SER A 5 32.85 -38.12 -1.29
N SER A 6 32.89 -36.82 -1.59
CA SER A 6 34.09 -36.01 -1.37
C SER A 6 33.70 -34.57 -1.01
N SER A 7 34.07 -34.16 0.21
CA SER A 7 34.16 -32.76 0.66
C SER A 7 35.17 -31.99 -0.19
N GLU A 8 34.96 -30.69 -0.42
CA GLU A 8 36.01 -29.65 -0.29
C GLU A 8 35.38 -28.27 -0.02
N GLN A 9 36.03 -27.57 0.91
CA GLN A 9 35.75 -26.22 1.39
C GLN A 9 36.24 -25.19 0.38
N PHE A 10 35.55 -24.06 0.23
CA PHE A 10 36.18 -22.87 -0.34
C PHE A 10 35.92 -21.61 0.49
N VAL A 11 36.98 -20.81 0.50
CA VAL A 11 37.42 -19.89 1.54
C VAL A 11 36.92 -18.49 1.22
N ALA A 12 36.67 -17.71 2.27
CA ALA A 12 36.39 -16.28 2.20
C ALA A 12 37.49 -15.52 1.43
N SER A 13 37.10 -14.51 0.66
CA SER A 13 37.98 -13.39 0.35
C SER A 13 37.20 -12.10 0.18
N SER A 14 37.72 -11.10 0.89
CA SER A 14 37.23 -9.74 1.08
C SER A 14 37.59 -8.84 -0.10
N SER A 15 36.75 -7.85 -0.40
CA SER A 15 37.19 -6.67 -1.15
C SER A 15 36.52 -5.42 -0.60
N LYS A 16 37.40 -4.58 -0.03
CA LYS A 16 37.22 -3.31 0.66
C LYS A 16 37.34 -2.16 -0.33
N LEU A 17 36.34 -1.27 -0.40
CA LEU A 17 36.42 0.12 -0.90
C LEU A 17 35.22 0.85 -0.23
N GLY A 18 35.29 1.92 0.54
CA GLY A 18 36.34 2.91 0.79
C GLY A 18 35.80 4.30 0.43
N VAL A 19 35.15 5.02 1.35
CA VAL A 19 35.17 6.50 1.38
C VAL A 19 34.75 7.08 2.74
N THR A 20 35.57 8.03 3.18
CA THR A 20 35.53 8.96 4.34
C THR A 20 34.28 9.85 4.35
N SER A 21 33.76 10.43 5.45
CA SER A 21 34.41 11.25 6.48
C SER A 21 33.39 11.53 7.60
N LEU A 22 33.76 11.37 8.88
CA LEU A 22 33.02 11.93 10.02
C LEU A 22 33.96 12.90 10.74
N GLY A 23 33.65 14.19 10.65
CA GLY A 23 34.39 15.26 11.29
C GLY A 23 33.63 15.83 12.49
N ASN A 24 34.36 15.91 13.60
CA ASN A 24 34.19 16.79 14.77
C ASN A 24 33.12 16.31 15.78
N GLY A 25 33.38 16.14 17.07
CA GLY A 25 34.54 16.48 17.91
C GLY A 25 34.04 16.66 19.36
N SER A 26 34.92 16.35 20.31
CA SER A 26 34.88 16.71 21.75
C SER A 26 34.29 15.74 22.77
N THR A 27 35.25 15.06 23.40
CA THR A 27 35.41 14.49 24.74
C THR A 27 34.62 15.16 25.90
N SER A 28 34.00 14.37 26.78
CA SER A 28 34.34 14.32 28.23
C SER A 28 33.40 13.45 29.09
N LYS A 29 34.04 12.47 29.76
CA LYS A 29 33.94 12.03 31.17
C LYS A 29 32.56 11.87 31.86
N ASN A 30 32.24 10.60 32.14
CA ASN A 30 31.70 9.98 33.37
C ASN A 30 30.86 10.83 34.34
N PHE A 31 29.66 10.33 34.71
CA PHE A 31 29.26 10.06 36.11
C PHE A 31 28.08 9.08 36.13
N ASP A 32 28.22 8.03 36.93
CA ASP A 32 27.16 7.08 37.32
C ASP A 32 26.43 7.65 38.54
N VAL A 33 25.10 7.46 38.67
CA VAL A 33 24.33 7.23 39.93
C VAL A 33 22.80 7.28 39.64
N PRO A 34 21.95 6.51 40.36
CA PRO A 34 20.61 6.12 39.92
C PRO A 34 19.42 6.69 40.75
N SER A 35 18.21 6.49 40.19
CA SER A 35 16.87 6.45 40.82
C SER A 35 16.05 7.77 40.92
N PRO A 36 14.77 7.73 41.34
CA PRO A 36 13.57 7.46 40.51
C PRO A 36 12.55 8.62 40.56
N GLY A 37 11.63 8.74 39.59
CA GLY A 37 10.65 9.84 39.62
C GLY A 37 9.53 9.76 38.60
N SER A 38 8.40 9.21 39.07
CA SER A 38 7.01 9.37 38.67
C SER A 38 6.61 10.26 37.48
N GLY A 39 5.74 9.70 36.64
CA GLY A 39 4.51 10.42 36.23
C GLY A 39 4.48 10.96 34.80
N SER A 40 4.07 10.12 33.86
CA SER A 40 2.98 10.47 32.94
C SER A 40 2.60 9.25 32.11
N SER A 41 1.37 8.76 32.31
CA SER A 41 0.71 7.95 31.30
C SER A 41 0.50 8.85 30.09
N SER A 42 1.07 8.50 28.94
CA SER A 42 0.58 8.99 27.66
C SER A 42 0.36 7.81 26.74
N LEU A 43 -0.93 7.57 26.52
CA LEU A 43 -1.50 6.64 25.57
C LEU A 43 -1.08 7.00 24.13
N ASN A 44 -0.85 5.95 23.33
CA ASN A 44 -1.03 5.89 21.87
C ASN A 44 0.01 6.66 21.02
N HIS A 45 0.49 6.22 19.86
CA HIS A 45 0.08 5.22 18.89
C HIS A 45 1.33 4.57 18.28
N GLY A 46 1.25 3.30 17.91
CA GLY A 46 2.23 2.65 17.03
C GLY A 46 2.31 3.36 15.68
N ALA A 47 3.25 4.29 15.55
CA ALA A 47 3.61 4.88 14.27
C ALA A 47 4.43 3.84 13.50
N SER A 48 3.76 3.11 12.61
CA SER A 48 4.46 2.38 11.55
C SER A 48 5.18 3.43 10.69
N SER A 49 6.48 3.59 10.92
CA SER A 49 7.36 4.46 10.15
C SER A 49 7.37 4.00 8.70
N ILE A 50 6.63 4.71 7.85
CA ILE A 50 6.72 4.52 6.39
C ILE A 50 7.83 5.45 5.93
N GLN A 51 9.03 4.87 5.79
CA GLN A 51 10.13 5.49 5.05
C GLN A 51 9.61 5.87 3.67
N SER A 52 9.55 7.18 3.44
CA SER A 52 9.14 7.78 2.18
C SER A 52 10.40 8.06 1.38
N GLU A 53 10.86 7.09 0.59
CA GLU A 53 11.85 7.38 -0.45
C GLU A 53 11.12 8.07 -1.62
N ALA A 54 11.44 9.35 -1.84
CA ALA A 54 10.88 10.13 -2.94
C ALA A 54 11.55 9.76 -4.29
N PRO A 55 10.78 9.79 -5.39
CA PRO A 55 11.22 10.66 -6.48
C PRO A 55 10.06 11.40 -7.21
N THR A 56 10.29 12.70 -7.42
CA THR A 56 9.88 13.54 -8.57
C THR A 56 8.40 13.60 -9.02
N THR A 57 7.74 14.73 -8.73
CA THR A 57 6.62 15.38 -9.46
C THR A 57 5.40 14.55 -9.91
N ASN A 58 5.06 13.49 -9.18
CA ASN A 58 3.80 12.72 -9.34
C ASN A 58 3.03 12.56 -8.01
N ASN A 59 3.41 13.35 -6.99
CA ASN A 59 2.97 13.19 -5.60
C ASN A 59 1.44 13.30 -5.41
N GLY A 60 0.75 14.16 -6.17
CA GLY A 60 -0.70 14.37 -5.99
C GLY A 60 -1.56 13.15 -6.30
N ALA A 61 -1.32 12.51 -7.46
CA ALA A 61 -2.05 11.32 -7.86
C ALA A 61 -1.71 10.10 -6.99
N SER A 62 -0.43 9.94 -6.64
CA SER A 62 0.03 8.87 -5.75
C SER A 62 -0.54 9.01 -4.32
N SER A 63 -0.65 10.24 -3.79
CA SER A 63 -1.29 10.49 -2.49
C SER A 63 -2.78 10.11 -2.54
N SER A 64 -3.49 10.54 -3.58
CA SER A 64 -4.92 10.27 -3.74
C SER A 64 -5.21 8.76 -3.84
N ILE A 65 -4.39 8.02 -4.59
CA ILE A 65 -4.52 6.56 -4.70
C ILE A 65 -4.28 5.90 -3.35
N ARG A 66 -3.28 6.36 -2.58
CA ARG A 66 -2.95 5.79 -1.26
C ARG A 66 -4.04 6.05 -0.22
N GLU A 67 -4.60 7.26 -0.19
CA GLU A 67 -5.70 7.59 0.73
C GLU A 67 -6.95 6.76 0.42
N LEU A 68 -7.31 6.67 -0.85
CA LEU A 68 -8.44 5.85 -1.29
C LEU A 68 -8.21 4.36 -1.03
N SER A 69 -6.98 3.85 -1.21
CA SER A 69 -6.69 2.43 -0.96
C SER A 69 -6.88 2.07 0.52
N VAL A 70 -6.44 2.95 1.42
CA VAL A 70 -6.66 2.81 2.87
C VAL A 70 -8.15 2.86 3.20
N LEU A 71 -8.90 3.79 2.60
CA LEU A 71 -10.34 3.91 2.81
C LEU A 71 -11.10 2.66 2.36
N ILE A 72 -10.76 2.13 1.18
CA ILE A 72 -11.31 0.87 0.65
C ILE A 72 -10.99 -0.29 1.60
N GLN A 73 -9.74 -0.41 2.02
CA GLN A 73 -9.32 -1.47 2.94
C GLN A 73 -10.06 -1.41 4.26
N ARG A 74 -10.17 -0.21 4.85
CA ARG A 74 -10.88 0.01 6.11
C ARG A 74 -12.36 -0.32 5.98
N SER A 75 -13.02 0.21 4.96
CA SER A 75 -14.46 0.00 4.74
C SER A 75 -14.77 -1.48 4.42
N ALA A 76 -13.94 -2.15 3.62
CA ALA A 76 -14.13 -3.57 3.33
C ALA A 76 -13.91 -4.46 4.57
N ARG A 77 -12.95 -4.09 5.43
CA ARG A 77 -12.71 -4.79 6.70
C ARG A 77 -13.88 -4.60 7.68
N GLU A 78 -14.36 -3.36 7.81
CA GLU A 78 -15.40 -3.00 8.78
C GLU A 78 -16.80 -3.50 8.34
N SER A 79 -17.19 -3.23 7.09
CA SER A 79 -18.54 -3.51 6.60
C SER A 79 -18.71 -4.92 6.05
N LEU A 80 -17.68 -5.49 5.42
CA LEU A 80 -17.77 -6.77 4.71
C LEU A 80 -16.89 -7.87 5.31
N ARG A 81 -16.07 -7.56 6.33
CA ARG A 81 -15.06 -8.46 6.91
C ARG A 81 -14.11 -9.07 5.89
N ILE A 82 -13.82 -8.35 4.79
CA ILE A 82 -12.89 -8.77 3.76
C ILE A 82 -11.48 -8.31 4.13
N TYR A 83 -10.53 -9.25 4.11
CA TYR A 83 -9.12 -8.97 4.29
C TYR A 83 -8.39 -9.12 2.96
N PHE A 84 -7.69 -8.06 2.55
CA PHE A 84 -6.89 -8.08 1.34
C PHE A 84 -5.53 -8.71 1.63
N SER A 85 -5.30 -9.92 1.11
CA SER A 85 -4.01 -10.61 1.23
C SER A 85 -2.90 -9.92 0.44
N LYS A 86 -3.25 -9.00 -0.46
CA LYS A 86 -2.29 -8.27 -1.29
C LYS A 86 -2.60 -6.77 -1.28
N PRO A 87 -1.59 -5.89 -1.08
CA PRO A 87 -1.78 -4.44 -1.03
C PRO A 87 -2.09 -3.81 -2.41
N ASP A 88 -1.89 -4.57 -3.49
CA ASP A 88 -2.21 -4.11 -4.85
C ASP A 88 -3.71 -4.06 -5.10
N ILE A 89 -4.53 -4.85 -4.37
CA ILE A 89 -5.98 -4.94 -4.60
C ILE A 89 -6.67 -3.61 -4.24
N PRO A 90 -6.52 -3.05 -3.02
CA PRO A 90 -7.15 -1.77 -2.69
C PRO A 90 -6.60 -0.63 -3.54
N SER A 91 -5.29 -0.63 -3.83
CA SER A 91 -4.64 0.37 -4.68
C SER A 91 -5.17 0.36 -6.12
N ARG A 92 -5.45 -0.83 -6.65
CA ARG A 92 -6.07 -1.00 -7.98
C ARG A 92 -7.51 -0.49 -8.00
N MET A 93 -8.31 -0.81 -6.99
CA MET A 93 -9.66 -0.26 -6.85
C MET A 93 -9.65 1.27 -6.72
N ALA A 94 -8.70 1.83 -5.98
CA ALA A 94 -8.52 3.27 -5.83
C ALA A 94 -8.24 3.96 -7.17
N ARG A 95 -7.39 3.38 -8.04
CA ARG A 95 -7.17 3.90 -9.40
C ARG A 95 -8.46 3.93 -10.22
N ILE A 96 -9.27 2.86 -10.16
CA ILE A 96 -10.56 2.79 -10.86
C ILE A 96 -11.52 3.89 -10.35
N ILE A 97 -11.63 4.04 -9.04
CA ILE A 97 -12.49 5.06 -8.41
C ILE A 97 -12.03 6.48 -8.79
N LEU A 98 -10.72 6.73 -8.77
CA LEU A 98 -10.18 8.04 -9.16
C LEU A 98 -10.55 8.37 -10.62
N THR A 99 -10.38 7.43 -11.54
CA THR A 99 -10.80 7.61 -12.93
C THR A 99 -12.31 7.78 -13.08
N LEU A 100 -13.12 7.09 -12.26
CA LEU A 100 -14.57 7.28 -12.25
C LEU A 100 -14.98 8.67 -11.74
N LYS A 101 -14.24 9.25 -10.78
CA LYS A 101 -14.49 10.62 -10.29
C LYS A 101 -14.35 11.64 -11.42
N GLU A 102 -13.34 11.44 -12.28
CA GLU A 102 -13.05 12.27 -13.46
C GLU A 102 -14.02 12.02 -14.61
N ARG A 103 -14.20 10.76 -15.03
CA ARG A 103 -14.93 10.39 -16.25
C ARG A 103 -16.42 10.14 -16.06
N LYS A 104 -16.89 10.05 -14.81
CA LYS A 104 -18.27 9.71 -14.36
C LYS A 104 -18.78 8.33 -14.75
N LYS A 105 -18.28 7.74 -15.84
CA LYS A 105 -18.66 6.43 -16.35
C LYS A 105 -17.41 5.67 -16.77
N LEU A 106 -17.39 4.37 -16.51
CA LEU A 106 -16.26 3.52 -16.90
C LEU A 106 -16.71 2.10 -17.21
N SER A 107 -16.32 1.58 -18.38
CA SER A 107 -16.56 0.19 -18.76
C SER A 107 -15.50 -0.75 -18.19
N VAL A 108 -15.82 -2.05 -18.14
CA VAL A 108 -14.86 -3.08 -17.73
C VAL A 108 -13.65 -3.15 -18.66
N ALA A 109 -13.82 -2.86 -19.97
CA ALA A 109 -12.71 -2.86 -20.93
C ALA A 109 -11.71 -1.74 -20.61
N GLU A 110 -12.18 -0.54 -20.29
CA GLU A 110 -11.33 0.59 -19.91
C GLU A 110 -10.66 0.35 -18.56
N MET A 111 -11.37 -0.22 -17.58
CA MET A 111 -10.77 -0.63 -16.31
C MET A 111 -9.60 -1.60 -16.51
N ARG A 112 -9.68 -2.49 -17.50
CA ARG A 112 -8.55 -3.37 -17.85
C ARG A 112 -7.36 -2.62 -18.41
N GLN A 113 -7.59 -1.59 -19.23
CA GLN A 113 -6.51 -0.76 -19.76
C GLN A 113 -5.82 0.03 -18.64
N ILE A 114 -6.59 0.55 -17.68
CA ILE A 114 -6.07 1.32 -16.54
C ILE A 114 -5.24 0.46 -15.59
N THR A 115 -5.67 -0.77 -15.37
CA THR A 115 -5.12 -1.61 -14.29
C THR A 115 -4.21 -2.74 -14.77
N GLY A 116 -4.27 -3.08 -16.06
CA GLY A 116 -3.54 -4.20 -16.66
C GLY A 116 -4.04 -5.60 -16.25
N VAL A 117 -5.10 -5.71 -15.42
CA VAL A 117 -5.53 -7.01 -14.90
C VAL A 117 -6.63 -7.68 -15.72
N SER A 118 -6.88 -8.96 -15.41
CA SER A 118 -7.94 -9.74 -16.06
C SER A 118 -9.35 -9.19 -15.76
N ARG A 119 -10.30 -9.48 -16.64
CA ARG A 119 -11.73 -9.20 -16.42
C ARG A 119 -12.24 -9.84 -15.12
N ASN A 120 -11.78 -11.04 -14.79
CA ASN A 120 -12.20 -11.75 -13.59
C ASN A 120 -11.69 -11.09 -12.30
N SER A 121 -10.48 -10.52 -12.34
CA SER A 121 -9.96 -9.73 -11.22
C SER A 121 -10.78 -8.46 -11.03
N ILE A 122 -11.07 -7.72 -12.11
CA ILE A 122 -11.95 -6.54 -12.04
C ILE A 122 -13.34 -6.91 -11.54
N GLY A 123 -13.91 -8.02 -12.00
CA GLY A 123 -15.23 -8.47 -11.53
C GLY A 123 -15.27 -8.71 -10.02
N ARG A 124 -14.22 -9.32 -9.47
CA ARG A 124 -14.07 -9.48 -8.02
C ARG A 124 -13.91 -8.13 -7.31
N ASP A 125 -13.08 -7.26 -7.88
CA ASP A 125 -12.83 -5.94 -7.30
C ASP A 125 -14.12 -5.10 -7.25
N MET A 126 -14.87 -5.06 -8.37
CA MET A 126 -16.14 -4.33 -8.45
C MET A 126 -17.20 -4.94 -7.55
N LYS A 127 -17.19 -6.26 -7.31
CA LYS A 127 -18.12 -6.88 -6.36
C LYS A 127 -17.95 -6.30 -4.96
N VAL A 128 -16.72 -6.08 -4.51
CA VAL A 128 -16.46 -5.45 -3.20
C VAL A 128 -17.01 -4.04 -3.16
N LEU A 129 -16.71 -3.22 -4.18
CA LEU A 129 -17.17 -1.83 -4.23
C LEU A 129 -18.70 -1.70 -4.34
N LYS A 130 -19.36 -2.61 -5.06
CA LYS A 130 -20.82 -2.71 -5.10
C LYS A 130 -21.41 -3.10 -3.74
N LEU A 131 -20.79 -4.04 -3.04
CA LEU A 131 -21.25 -4.44 -1.69
C LEU A 131 -21.06 -3.32 -0.66
N LEU A 132 -20.06 -2.46 -0.84
CA LEU A 132 -19.92 -1.22 -0.07
C LEU A 132 -20.96 -0.15 -0.46
N GLY A 133 -21.74 -0.38 -1.52
CA GLY A 133 -22.71 0.57 -2.04
C GLY A 133 -22.08 1.75 -2.77
N TRP A 134 -20.80 1.66 -3.17
CA TRP A 134 -20.06 2.79 -3.77
C TRP A 134 -20.16 2.84 -5.30
N LEU A 135 -20.53 1.72 -5.91
CA LEU A 135 -20.67 1.61 -7.36
C LEU A 135 -22.02 1.04 -7.76
N GLU A 136 -22.55 1.58 -8.84
CA GLU A 136 -23.68 1.02 -9.56
C GLU A 136 -23.26 0.59 -10.96
N PHE A 137 -23.92 -0.44 -11.46
CA PHE A 137 -23.72 -0.95 -12.82
C PHE A 137 -24.94 -0.60 -13.65
N HIS A 138 -24.72 -0.03 -14.83
CA HIS A 138 -25.76 0.33 -15.77
C HIS A 138 -25.52 -0.35 -17.12
N GLY A 139 -26.62 -0.63 -17.82
CA GLY A 139 -26.59 -1.21 -19.16
C GLY A 139 -26.58 -2.73 -19.19
N SER A 140 -26.15 -3.29 -20.32
CA SER A 140 -26.19 -4.72 -20.59
C SER A 140 -24.82 -5.39 -20.39
N ARG A 141 -24.78 -6.72 -20.44
CA ARG A 141 -23.53 -7.49 -20.31
C ARG A 141 -22.45 -7.10 -21.33
N LYS A 142 -22.85 -6.63 -22.53
CA LYS A 142 -21.93 -6.26 -23.61
C LYS A 142 -21.52 -4.79 -23.58
N ASN A 143 -22.43 -3.88 -23.21
CA ASN A 143 -22.22 -2.43 -23.25
C ASN A 143 -22.39 -1.77 -21.87
N GLY A 144 -22.10 -2.52 -20.81
CA GLY A 144 -22.30 -2.05 -19.45
C GLY A 144 -21.16 -1.18 -18.94
N TYR A 145 -21.50 -0.25 -18.06
CA TYR A 145 -20.55 0.65 -17.41
C TYR A 145 -20.90 0.83 -15.94
N PHE A 146 -19.91 1.28 -15.17
CA PHE A 146 -20.06 1.60 -13.76
C PHE A 146 -20.06 3.11 -13.55
N THR A 147 -20.74 3.54 -12.49
CA THR A 147 -20.82 4.92 -12.00
C THR A 147 -20.59 4.91 -10.49
N LEU A 148 -20.13 6.04 -9.95
CA LEU A 148 -20.08 6.24 -8.50
C LEU A 148 -21.48 6.58 -7.99
N THR A 149 -21.84 6.03 -6.83
CA THR A 149 -23.09 6.35 -6.14
C THR A 149 -22.92 7.57 -5.23
N ALA A 150 -24.03 8.16 -4.81
CA ALA A 150 -24.03 9.24 -3.81
C ALA A 150 -23.52 8.79 -2.42
N SER A 151 -23.52 7.48 -2.15
CA SER A 151 -23.02 6.90 -0.90
C SER A 151 -21.50 6.81 -0.84
N PHE A 152 -20.78 7.16 -1.92
CA PHE A 152 -19.33 7.14 -1.92
C PHE A 152 -18.77 8.27 -1.02
N PRO A 153 -17.98 7.94 0.02
CA PRO A 153 -17.50 8.92 1.01
C PRO A 153 -16.53 9.98 0.49
N GLY A 154 -16.07 9.91 -0.77
CA GLY A 154 -15.20 10.90 -1.41
C GLY A 154 -15.88 11.73 -2.50
N ALA A 155 -17.21 11.72 -2.56
CA ALA A 155 -18.04 12.46 -3.49
C ALA A 155 -18.52 13.80 -2.89
N PHE A 156 -17.59 14.68 -2.52
CA PHE A 156 -17.86 16.11 -2.30
C PHE A 156 -16.69 16.93 -2.86
#